data_AF-A0AAV6DDA6-F1
#
_entry.id   AF-A0AAV6DDA6-F1
#
_cell.length_a   1.000
_cell.length_b   1.000
_cell.length_c   1.000
_cell.angle_alpha   90.00
_cell.angle_beta   90.00
_cell.angle_gamma   90.00
#
_symmetry.space_group_name_H-M   'P 1'
#
loop_
_entity.id
_entity.type
_entity.pdbx_description
1 polymer ?
#
loop_
_entity_poly.entity_id
_entity_poly.type
_entity_poly.pdbx_seq_one_letter_code
_entity_poly.pdbx_strand_id
1 'polypeptide(L)'
;MNLFRSEEHARRWSRFTPRSEEGFITLPELAGFFGTESRRHMLDADYLSAWYPRRAAERRVYLESIGKTSPFWMGTPDPPGS
;
A
#
# COMPACT_ATOMS: atom_id res chain seq x y z
N MET A 1 3.07 7.35 6.56
CA MET A 1 4.24 6.79 5.85
C MET A 1 5.46 7.58 6.24
N ASN A 2 6.57 6.90 6.54
CA ASN A 2 7.88 7.51 6.77
C ASN A 2 8.86 6.91 5.77
N LEU A 3 9.81 7.71 5.27
CA LEU A 3 10.86 7.23 4.39
C LEU A 3 12.13 6.97 5.20
N PHE A 4 12.70 5.78 5.06
CA PHE A 4 13.94 5.39 5.71
C PHE A 4 14.95 4.89 4.69
N ARG A 5 16.23 4.99 5.05
CA ARG A 5 17.34 4.49 4.22
C ARG A 5 17.35 2.95 4.12
N SER A 6 16.92 2.27 5.17
CA SER A 6 16.74 0.81 5.21
C SER A 6 15.76 0.41 6.32
N GLU A 7 15.29 -0.83 6.31
CA GLU A 7 14.44 -1.38 7.37
C GLU A 7 15.12 -1.35 8.74
N GLU A 8 16.44 -1.54 8.79
CA GLU A 8 17.23 -1.45 10.02
C GLU A 8 17.14 -0.06 10.66
N HIS A 9 17.16 1.00 9.85
CA HIS A 9 16.94 2.37 10.33
C HIS A 9 15.51 2.57 10.83
N ALA A 10 14.53 1.95 10.17
CA ALA A 10 13.14 1.98 10.63
C ALA A 10 12.99 1.28 11.99
N ARG A 11 13.62 0.11 12.20
CA ARG A 11 13.60 -0.63 13.47
C ARG A 11 14.26 0.11 14.63
N ARG A 12 15.29 0.94 14.35
CA ARG A 12 15.97 1.78 15.35
C ARG A 12 15.25 3.10 15.66
N TRP A 13 14.20 3.43 14.92
CA TRP A 13 13.46 4.66 15.14
C TRP A 13 12.71 4.62 16.47
N SER A 14 12.77 5.69 17.26
CA SER A 14 12.19 5.74 18.63
C SER A 14 10.67 5.53 18.68
N ARG A 15 9.97 5.65 17.54
CA ARG A 15 8.53 5.41 17.43
C ARG A 15 8.20 4.12 16.66
N PHE A 16 9.20 3.27 16.42
CA PHE A 16 8.98 1.96 15.83
C PHE A 16 8.12 1.09 16.74
N THR A 17 7.15 0.40 16.16
CA THR A 17 6.37 -0.64 16.81
C THR A 17 6.50 -1.92 15.99
N PRO A 18 6.61 -3.12 16.60
CA PRO A 18 6.77 -4.37 15.85
C PRO A 18 5.68 -4.61 14.80
N ARG A 19 4.43 -4.23 15.10
CA ARG A 19 3.31 -4.28 14.15
C ARG A 19 3.57 -3.49 12.85
N SER A 20 4.42 -2.47 12.91
CA SER A 20 4.72 -1.63 11.73
C SER A 20 5.60 -2.34 10.70
N GLU A 21 6.25 -3.46 11.02
CA GLU A 21 7.07 -4.23 10.06
C GLU A 21 6.24 -4.74 8.88
N GLU A 22 4.99 -5.11 9.13
CA GLU A 22 4.07 -5.57 8.09
C GLU A 22 3.82 -4.49 7.01
N GLY A 23 3.92 -3.22 7.41
CA GLY A 23 3.80 -2.06 6.54
C GLY A 23 5.07 -1.66 5.80
N PHE A 24 6.16 -2.42 5.91
CA PHE A 24 7.34 -2.19 5.09
C PHE A 24 7.05 -2.49 3.63
N ILE A 25 7.45 -1.55 2.78
CA ILE A 25 7.31 -1.62 1.33
C ILE A 25 8.50 -0.89 0.73
N THR A 26 9.08 -1.44 -0.34
CA THR A 26 10.21 -0.80 -1.00
C THR A 26 9.75 0.42 -1.79
N LEU A 27 10.68 1.33 -2.10
CA LEU A 27 10.40 2.52 -2.90
C LEU A 27 9.83 2.20 -4.30
N PRO A 28 10.37 1.23 -5.05
CA PRO A 28 9.80 0.82 -6.35
C PRO A 28 8.39 0.25 -6.24
N GLU A 29 8.13 -0.60 -5.24
CA GLU A 29 6.79 -1.15 -4.98
C GLU A 29 5.80 -0.05 -4.61
N LEU A 30 6.21 0.90 -3.77
CA LEU A 30 5.41 2.04 -3.39
C LEU A 30 5.05 2.92 -4.59
N ALA A 31 6.00 3.14 -5.50
CA ALA A 31 5.76 3.88 -6.74
C ALA A 31 4.72 3.19 -7.62
N GLY A 32 4.77 1.85 -7.76
CA GLY A 32 3.75 1.10 -8.50
C GLY A 32 2.39 1.11 -7.81
N PHE A 33 2.34 1.02 -6.47
CA PHE A 33 1.09 1.09 -5.71
C PHE A 33 0.36 2.42 -5.89
N PHE A 34 1.11 3.53 -6.00
CA PHE A 34 0.55 4.85 -6.30
C PHE A 34 0.44 5.15 -7.79
N GLY A 35 1.05 4.34 -8.67
CA GLY A 35 1.15 4.55 -10.10
C GLY A 35 0.09 3.81 -10.94
N THR A 36 -1.01 3.35 -10.34
CA THR A 36 -2.11 2.65 -11.01
C THR A 36 -2.82 3.54 -12.03
N GLU A 37 -3.50 2.96 -13.01
CA GLU A 37 -4.18 3.70 -14.10
C GLU A 37 -5.18 4.72 -13.55
N SER A 38 -6.04 4.32 -12.60
CA SER A 38 -6.97 5.26 -11.95
C SER A 38 -6.28 6.48 -11.33
N ARG A 39 -4.98 6.41 -10.96
CA ARG A 39 -4.24 7.57 -10.45
C ARG A 39 -3.85 8.56 -11.55
N ARG A 40 -3.64 8.09 -12.78
CA ARG A 40 -3.26 8.91 -13.93
C ARG A 40 -4.42 9.75 -14.44
N HIS A 41 -5.64 9.28 -14.23
CA HIS A 41 -6.89 9.91 -14.67
C HIS A 41 -7.56 10.80 -13.61
N MET A 42 -6.85 11.17 -12.54
CA MET A 42 -7.44 11.97 -11.45
C MET A 42 -7.94 13.36 -11.87
N LEU A 43 -7.51 13.85 -13.02
CA LEU A 43 -7.92 15.15 -13.56
C LEU A 43 -8.96 15.03 -14.69
N ASP A 44 -9.38 13.82 -15.03
CA ASP A 44 -10.42 13.59 -16.03
C ASP A 44 -11.77 14.09 -15.48
N ALA A 45 -12.55 14.74 -16.34
CA ALA A 45 -13.85 15.32 -15.94
C ALA A 45 -14.84 14.27 -15.41
N ASP A 46 -14.71 13.02 -15.85
CA ASP A 46 -15.54 11.88 -15.48
C ASP A 46 -14.84 10.92 -14.50
N TYR A 47 -13.76 11.36 -13.84
CA TYR A 47 -12.98 10.54 -12.90
C TYR A 47 -13.84 9.75 -11.92
N LEU A 48 -14.81 10.42 -11.29
CA LEU A 48 -15.66 9.82 -10.25
C LEU A 48 -16.53 8.67 -10.79
N SER A 49 -16.97 8.74 -12.05
CA SER A 49 -17.77 7.70 -12.68
C SER A 49 -16.93 6.62 -13.37
N ALA A 50 -15.88 7.00 -14.09
CA ALA A 50 -15.13 6.09 -14.95
C ALA A 50 -13.98 5.37 -14.23
N TRP A 51 -13.32 6.05 -13.30
CA TRP A 51 -12.01 5.63 -12.75
C TRP A 51 -12.03 5.32 -11.26
N TYR A 52 -12.73 6.13 -10.47
CA TYR A 52 -12.82 5.93 -9.01
C TYR A 52 -13.31 4.52 -8.61
N PRO A 53 -14.32 3.92 -9.26
CA PRO A 53 -14.77 2.56 -8.92
C PRO A 53 -13.70 1.47 -9.16
N ARG A 54 -12.75 1.70 -10.08
CA ARG A 54 -11.68 0.74 -10.44
C ARG A 54 -10.50 0.78 -9.46
N ARG A 55 -10.31 1.91 -8.77
CA ARG A 55 -9.15 2.21 -7.93
C ARG A 55 -8.86 1.13 -6.88
N ALA A 56 -9.89 0.61 -6.22
CA ALA A 56 -9.72 -0.41 -5.18
C ALA A 56 -9.23 -1.75 -5.77
N ALA A 57 -9.83 -2.17 -6.90
CA ALA A 57 -9.47 -3.39 -7.60
C ALA A 57 -8.03 -3.33 -8.15
N GLU A 58 -7.65 -2.22 -8.80
CA GLU A 58 -6.29 -2.03 -9.32
C GLU A 58 -5.23 -2.12 -8.22
N ARG A 59 -5.47 -1.47 -7.08
CA ARG A 59 -4.57 -1.53 -5.92
C ARG A 59 -4.43 -2.93 -5.38
N ARG A 60 -5.55 -3.66 -5.30
CA ARG A 60 -5.56 -5.04 -4.82
C ARG A 60 -4.75 -5.95 -5.75
N VAL A 61 -4.98 -5.87 -7.06
CA VAL A 61 -4.21 -6.64 -8.06
C VAL A 61 -2.72 -6.32 -7.97
N TYR A 62 -2.36 -5.04 -7.76
CA TYR A 62 -0.96 -4.65 -7.59
C TYR A 62 -0.35 -5.23 -6.31
N LEU A 63 -1.03 -5.14 -5.17
CA LEU A 63 -0.55 -5.69 -3.90
C LEU A 63 -0.38 -7.22 -3.98
N GLU A 64 -1.32 -7.91 -4.61
CA GLU A 64 -1.25 -9.35 -4.86
C GLU A 64 -0.02 -9.72 -5.70
N SER A 65 0.31 -8.93 -6.73
CA SER A 65 1.46 -9.22 -7.61
C SER A 65 2.82 -9.03 -6.95
N ILE A 66 2.93 -8.18 -5.92
CA ILE A 66 4.15 -7.99 -5.11
C ILE A 66 4.13 -8.79 -3.79
N GLY A 67 3.20 -9.73 -3.64
CA GLY A 67 3.11 -10.62 -2.46
C GLY A 67 2.66 -9.94 -1.16
N LYS A 68 2.12 -8.72 -1.22
CA LYS A 68 1.59 -7.96 -0.07
C LYS A 68 0.12 -8.32 0.18
N THR A 69 -0.14 -9.59 0.49
CA THR A 69 -1.50 -10.17 0.62
C THR A 69 -1.96 -10.35 2.06
N SER A 70 -1.19 -9.86 3.04
CA SER A 70 -1.53 -9.97 4.45
C SER A 70 -2.73 -9.10 4.83
N PRO A 71 -3.42 -9.39 5.95
CA PRO A 71 -4.58 -8.63 6.39
C PRO A 71 -4.34 -7.11 6.49
N PHE A 72 -3.15 -6.70 6.93
CA PHE A 72 -2.72 -5.30 6.95
C PHE A 72 -2.89 -4.60 5.60
N TRP A 73 -2.48 -5.25 4.50
CA TRP A 73 -2.55 -4.70 3.15
C TRP A 73 -3.92 -4.83 2.51
N MET A 74 -4.63 -5.91 2.83
CA MET A 74 -5.96 -6.20 2.28
C MET A 74 -7.08 -5.42 2.98
N GLY A 75 -6.78 -4.75 4.09
CA GLY A 75 -7.77 -4.04 4.91
C GLY A 75 -8.75 -4.98 5.59
N THR A 76 -8.36 -6.24 5.78
CA THR A 76 -9.16 -7.24 6.50
C THR A 76 -8.73 -7.27 7.97
N PRO A 77 -9.63 -7.55 8.92
CA PRO A 77 -9.27 -7.73 10.32
C PRO A 77 -8.19 -8.81 10.46
N ASP A 78 -7.28 -8.63 11.42
CA ASP A 78 -6.36 -9.69 11.79
C ASP A 78 -7.15 -10.91 12.30
N PRO A 79 -6.71 -12.14 12.00
CA PRO A 79 -7.32 -13.32 12.58
C PRO A 79 -7.19 -13.25 14.12
N PRO A 80 -8.23 -13.67 14.86
CA PRO A 80 -8.20 -13.62 16.31
C PRO A 80 -7.02 -14.45 16.85
N GLY A 81 -6.14 -13.79 17.62
CA GLY A 81 -4.98 -14.42 18.28
C GLY A 81 -3.60 -14.12 17.68
N SER A 82 -3.48 -13.11 16.81
CA SER A 82 -2.19 -12.58 16.33
C SER A 82 -1.59 -11.54 17.26
#